data_AF-A0A9E0AMI5-F1
#
_entry.id   AF-A0A9E0AMI5-F1
#
_cell.length_a   1.000
_cell.length_b   1.000
_cell.length_c   1.000
_cell.angle_alpha   90.00
_cell.angle_beta   90.00
_cell.angle_gamma   90.00
#
_symmetry.space_group_name_H-M   'P 1'
#
loop_
_entity.id
_entity.type
_entity.pdbx_description
1 polymer ?
#
loop_
_entity_poly.entity_id
_entity_poly.type
_entity_poly.pdbx_seq_one_letter_code
_entity_poly.pdbx_strand_id
1 'polypeptide(L)'
;YMQDTGVFIVCLSVLNKEGCADSVCKYVEVTSNHGIFIPNVFTPQNGDNKNDVFDIPIFGHEYYALAIYNRWGQLVFESNDDTNDWNGKEFNTNKDCSDGVYFFVLSYRFKGDKTQLRTGTVTLIRVE
;
A
#
# COMPACT_ATOMS: atom_id res chain seq x y z
N TYR A 1 -16.29 15.06 13.07
CA TYR A 1 -15.12 14.29 12.64
C TYR A 1 -13.91 15.16 12.86
N MET A 2 -13.08 14.84 13.85
CA MET A 2 -11.83 15.58 14.07
C MET A 2 -10.85 15.18 12.98
N GLN A 3 -10.17 16.17 12.38
CA GLN A 3 -9.10 15.90 11.44
C GLN A 3 -7.91 15.38 12.25
N ASP A 4 -7.52 14.12 12.03
CA ASP A 4 -6.35 13.52 12.70
C ASP A 4 -5.03 13.89 11.99
N THR A 5 -5.10 14.69 10.92
CA THR A 5 -3.97 15.19 10.14
C THR A 5 -4.13 16.68 9.86
N GLY A 6 -3.02 17.39 9.71
CA GLY A 6 -2.99 18.83 9.46
C GLY A 6 -1.91 19.56 10.24
N VAL A 7 -1.89 20.88 10.12
CA VAL A 7 -0.96 21.74 10.85
C VAL A 7 -1.66 22.25 12.11
N PHE A 8 -1.14 21.86 13.26
CA PHE A 8 -1.65 22.27 14.57
C PHE A 8 -0.69 23.26 15.22
N ILE A 9 -1.25 24.25 15.92
CA ILE A 9 -0.46 25.11 16.81
C ILE A 9 -0.44 24.47 18.20
N VAL A 10 0.74 24.08 18.67
CA VAL A 10 0.96 23.49 19.98
C VAL A 10 1.64 24.51 20.87
N CYS A 11 1.05 24.79 22.03
CA CYS A 11 1.55 25.79 22.97
C CYS A 11 2.03 25.13 24.27
N LEU A 12 3.24 25.51 24.70
CA LEU A 12 3.73 25.28 26.05
C LEU A 12 3.43 26.54 26.86
N SER A 13 2.61 26.41 27.90
CA SER A 13 2.28 27.51 28.82
C SER A 13 2.89 27.26 30.19
N VAL A 14 3.50 28.29 30.76
CA VAL A 14 4.05 28.29 32.12
C VAL A 14 3.33 29.35 32.94
N LEU A 15 3.06 29.03 34.21
CA LEU A 15 2.47 29.94 35.19
C LEU A 15 3.31 29.86 36.46
N ASN A 16 3.81 30.99 36.94
CA ASN A 16 4.50 31.02 38.22
C ASN A 16 3.52 31.23 39.39
N LYS A 17 4.00 31.03 40.62
CA LYS A 17 3.21 31.18 41.85
C LYS A 17 2.67 32.59 42.09
N GLU A 18 3.27 33.60 41.46
CA GLU A 18 2.85 35.01 41.54
C GLU A 18 1.82 35.38 40.47
N GLY A 19 1.38 34.41 39.66
CA GLY A 19 0.35 34.59 38.64
C GLY A 19 0.85 35.11 37.29
N CYS A 20 2.17 35.23 37.08
CA CYS A 20 2.72 35.59 35.79
C CYS A 20 2.72 34.38 34.85
N ALA A 21 2.09 34.53 33.68
CA ALA A 21 2.00 33.50 32.66
C ALA A 21 2.81 33.87 31.42
N ASP A 22 3.42 32.87 30.79
CA ASP A 22 4.06 32.99 29.48
C ASP A 22 3.78 31.74 28.64
N SER A 23 3.79 31.90 27.32
CA SER A 23 3.50 30.81 26.39
C SER A 23 4.41 30.87 25.16
N VAL A 24 4.93 29.71 24.78
CA VAL A 24 5.63 29.51 23.49
C VAL A 24 4.81 28.55 22.65
N CYS A 25 4.43 28.99 21.45
CA CYS A 25 3.69 28.16 20.50
C CYS A 25 4.56 27.80 19.30
N LYS A 26 4.40 26.56 18.81
CA LYS A 26 5.04 26.07 17.58
C LYS A 26 4.01 25.38 16.69
N TYR A 27 4.20 25.52 15.39
CA TYR A 27 3.46 24.72 14.41
C TYR A 27 4.02 23.31 14.38
N VAL A 28 3.13 22.32 14.43
CA VAL A 28 3.43 20.89 14.27
C VAL A 28 2.57 20.37 13.14
N GLU A 29 3.21 19.83 12.11
CA GLU A 29 2.52 19.12 11.04
C GLU A 29 2.33 17.65 11.43
N VAL A 30 1.07 17.21 11.46
CA VAL A 30 0.69 15.82 11.68
C VAL A 30 0.29 15.25 10.33
N THR A 31 1.16 14.41 9.76
CA THR A 31 0.89 13.71 8.50
C THR A 31 0.26 12.36 8.76
N SER A 32 -0.52 11.87 7.81
CA SER A 32 -1.05 10.50 7.87
C SER A 32 0.09 9.50 7.77
N ASN A 33 0.20 8.56 8.72
CA ASN A 33 1.21 7.51 8.72
C ASN A 33 0.74 6.29 7.91
N HIS A 34 0.47 6.50 6.62
CA HIS A 34 0.07 5.44 5.69
C HIS A 34 0.79 5.60 4.36
N GLY A 35 0.97 4.51 3.64
CA GLY A 35 1.65 4.53 2.36
C GLY A 35 1.40 3.27 1.55
N ILE A 36 1.66 3.37 0.26
CA ILE A 36 1.52 2.28 -0.70
C ILE A 36 2.57 2.43 -1.80
N PHE A 37 3.21 1.33 -2.17
CA PHE A 37 4.07 1.22 -3.34
C PHE A 37 3.56 0.08 -4.23
N ILE A 38 3.42 0.32 -5.52
CA ILE A 38 2.95 -0.69 -6.49
C ILE A 38 4.09 -0.93 -7.50
N PRO A 39 4.76 -2.09 -7.46
CA PRO A 39 5.77 -2.42 -8.45
C PRO A 39 5.14 -2.65 -9.83
N ASN A 40 5.98 -2.64 -10.87
CA ASN A 40 5.55 -2.83 -12.26
C ASN A 40 6.16 -4.09 -12.91
N VAL A 41 7.05 -4.78 -12.20
CA VAL A 41 7.74 -5.99 -12.66
C VAL A 41 8.10 -6.88 -11.48
N PHE A 42 8.05 -8.19 -11.69
CA PHE A 42 8.57 -9.19 -10.76
C PHE A 42 9.11 -10.40 -11.54
N THR A 43 10.05 -11.12 -10.93
CA THR A 43 10.87 -12.16 -11.56
C THR A 43 10.86 -13.44 -10.73
N PRO A 44 9.74 -14.18 -10.69
CA PRO A 44 9.63 -15.37 -9.86
C PRO A 44 10.67 -16.42 -10.20
N GLN A 45 11.33 -16.95 -9.17
CA GLN A 45 12.16 -18.16 -9.24
C GLN A 45 13.38 -18.02 -10.18
N ASN A 46 13.91 -16.80 -10.31
CA ASN A 46 15.13 -16.52 -11.08
C ASN A 46 16.43 -16.89 -10.32
N GLY A 47 16.33 -17.42 -9.09
CA GLY A 47 17.45 -17.87 -8.26
C GLY A 47 18.16 -16.79 -7.44
N ASP A 48 17.75 -15.51 -7.51
CA ASP A 48 18.36 -14.42 -6.73
C ASP A 48 17.59 -14.06 -5.45
N ASN A 49 16.40 -14.65 -5.26
CA ASN A 49 15.45 -14.41 -4.18
C ASN A 49 14.94 -12.95 -4.10
N LYS A 50 14.91 -12.22 -5.23
CA LYS A 50 14.47 -10.82 -5.31
C LYS A 50 13.29 -10.68 -6.25
N ASN A 51 12.27 -9.94 -5.80
CA ASN A 51 11.04 -9.69 -6.55
C ASN A 51 10.40 -11.01 -7.02
N ASP A 52 10.39 -12.05 -6.19
CA ASP A 52 9.82 -13.36 -6.57
C ASP A 52 8.30 -13.37 -6.63
N VAL A 53 7.67 -12.38 -5.98
CA VAL A 53 6.23 -12.20 -5.95
C VAL A 53 5.91 -10.78 -6.36
N PHE A 54 4.70 -10.58 -6.87
CA PHE A 54 4.12 -9.27 -7.00
C PHE A 54 3.55 -8.86 -5.64
N ASP A 55 4.41 -8.29 -4.78
CA ASP A 55 4.03 -7.69 -3.51
C ASP A 55 3.62 -6.23 -3.69
N ILE A 56 2.58 -5.79 -2.98
CA ILE A 56 2.18 -4.39 -2.94
C ILE A 56 2.40 -3.89 -1.51
N PRO A 57 3.60 -3.38 -1.17
CA PRO A 57 3.86 -2.86 0.16
C PRO A 57 2.87 -1.75 0.52
N ILE A 58 2.00 -2.02 1.48
CA ILE A 58 0.96 -1.11 1.96
C ILE A 58 0.95 -1.10 3.49
N PHE A 59 0.81 0.07 4.11
CA PHE A 59 0.69 0.20 5.57
C PHE A 59 -0.34 1.24 5.96
N GLY A 60 -0.97 1.04 7.11
CA GLY A 60 -2.04 1.92 7.63
C GLY A 60 -3.39 1.76 6.92
N HIS A 61 -3.57 0.69 6.14
CA HIS A 61 -4.82 0.38 5.46
C HIS A 61 -5.81 -0.37 6.37
N GLU A 62 -7.10 -0.15 6.14
CA GLU A 62 -8.21 -0.88 6.77
C GLU A 62 -8.91 -1.83 5.82
N TYR A 63 -8.67 -1.66 4.52
CA TYR A 63 -9.27 -2.47 3.46
C TYR A 63 -8.26 -2.63 2.33
N TYR A 64 -8.20 -3.86 1.81
CA TYR A 64 -7.36 -4.27 0.70
C TYR A 64 -8.10 -5.34 -0.11
N ALA A 65 -8.10 -5.20 -1.42
CA ALA A 65 -8.61 -6.18 -2.36
C ALA A 65 -7.86 -6.03 -3.69
N LEU A 66 -7.10 -7.05 -4.05
CA LEU A 66 -6.33 -7.15 -5.28
C LEU A 66 -6.95 -8.20 -6.18
N ALA A 67 -7.11 -7.87 -7.46
CA ALA A 67 -7.46 -8.81 -8.52
C ALA A 67 -6.49 -8.64 -9.68
N ILE A 68 -6.01 -9.74 -10.25
CA ILE A 68 -5.05 -9.77 -11.35
C ILE A 68 -5.62 -10.59 -12.50
N TYR A 69 -5.51 -10.03 -13.70
CA TYR A 69 -6.05 -10.58 -14.93
C TYR A 69 -4.94 -10.80 -15.94
N ASN A 70 -5.05 -11.88 -16.70
CA ASN A 70 -4.20 -12.09 -17.86
C ASN A 70 -4.63 -11.21 -19.05
N ARG A 71 -3.90 -11.30 -20.17
CA ARG A 71 -4.15 -10.52 -21.38
C ARG A 71 -5.53 -10.77 -22.02
N TRP A 72 -6.18 -11.89 -21.72
CA TRP A 72 -7.52 -12.22 -22.21
C TRP A 72 -8.63 -11.77 -21.26
N GLY A 73 -8.28 -11.06 -20.18
CA GLY A 73 -9.24 -10.59 -19.17
C GLY A 73 -9.70 -11.69 -18.22
N GLN A 74 -9.04 -12.85 -18.20
CA GLN A 74 -9.36 -13.91 -17.25
C GLN A 74 -8.67 -13.61 -15.92
N LEU A 75 -9.42 -13.74 -14.82
CA LEU A 75 -8.88 -13.65 -13.48
C LEU A 75 -7.88 -14.78 -13.25
N VAL A 76 -6.65 -14.43 -12.87
CA VAL A 76 -5.58 -15.40 -12.56
C VAL A 76 -5.17 -15.35 -11.11
N PHE A 77 -5.51 -14.30 -10.36
CA PHE A 77 -5.24 -14.19 -8.94
C PHE A 77 -6.17 -13.17 -8.29
N GLU A 78 -6.56 -13.41 -7.05
CA GLU A 78 -7.22 -12.42 -6.21
C GLU A 78 -6.86 -12.63 -4.73
N SER A 79 -6.84 -11.54 -3.95
CA SER A 79 -6.62 -11.59 -2.51
C SER A 79 -7.24 -10.38 -1.81
N ASN A 80 -7.79 -10.58 -0.61
CA ASN A 80 -8.16 -9.50 0.31
C ASN A 80 -7.17 -9.37 1.49
N ASP A 81 -6.06 -10.11 1.42
CA ASP A 81 -4.98 -10.13 2.39
C ASP A 81 -3.72 -9.60 1.70
N ASP A 82 -3.14 -8.53 2.23
CA ASP A 82 -1.95 -7.86 1.70
C ASP A 82 -0.65 -8.65 1.96
N THR A 83 -0.73 -9.76 2.70
CA THR A 83 0.39 -10.69 2.91
C THR A 83 0.32 -11.91 1.98
N ASN A 84 -0.77 -12.07 1.24
CA ASN A 84 -0.91 -13.10 0.22
C ASN A 84 -0.65 -12.47 -1.15
N ASP A 85 0.61 -12.51 -1.56
CA ASP A 85 1.11 -11.91 -2.80
C ASP A 85 1.07 -12.89 -3.98
N TRP A 86 0.95 -12.38 -5.19
CA TRP A 86 0.89 -13.23 -6.38
C TRP A 86 2.28 -13.73 -6.79
N ASN A 87 2.48 -15.04 -6.82
CA ASN A 87 3.77 -15.67 -7.12
C ASN A 87 3.98 -16.03 -8.60
N GLY A 88 3.14 -15.49 -9.50
CA GLY A 88 3.20 -15.79 -10.93
C GLY A 88 2.60 -17.15 -11.31
N LYS A 89 1.82 -17.78 -10.42
CA LYS A 89 1.01 -18.98 -10.70
C LYS A 89 -0.48 -18.68 -10.61
N GLU A 90 -1.31 -19.40 -11.34
CA GLU A 90 -2.77 -19.23 -11.30
C GLU A 90 -3.27 -19.50 -9.88
N PHE A 91 -3.87 -18.50 -9.24
CA PHE A 91 -4.36 -18.50 -7.87
C PHE A 91 -3.33 -18.99 -6.85
N ASN A 92 -2.04 -18.73 -7.10
CA ASN A 92 -0.92 -19.27 -6.33
C ASN A 92 -0.93 -20.83 -6.20
N THR A 93 -1.56 -21.52 -7.14
CA THR A 93 -1.56 -23.00 -7.24
C THR A 93 -0.29 -23.49 -7.93
N ASN A 94 -0.25 -24.73 -8.43
CA ASN A 94 0.93 -25.30 -9.10
C ASN A 94 1.04 -24.96 -10.60
N LYS A 95 0.07 -24.25 -11.18
CA LYS A 95 0.07 -23.92 -12.61
C LYS A 95 0.71 -22.56 -12.86
N ASP A 96 1.86 -22.54 -13.52
CA ASP A 96 2.54 -21.30 -13.87
C ASP A 96 1.74 -20.47 -14.89
N CYS A 97 1.67 -19.16 -14.63
CA CYS A 97 1.23 -18.18 -15.60
C CYS A 97 2.36 -17.91 -16.61
N SER A 98 2.00 -17.65 -17.87
CA SER A 98 2.97 -17.34 -18.93
C SER A 98 3.59 -15.96 -18.74
N ASP A 99 4.84 -15.81 -19.14
CA ASP A 99 5.53 -14.51 -19.15
C ASP A 99 4.77 -13.46 -19.95
N GLY A 100 4.83 -12.22 -19.45
CA GLY A 100 4.22 -11.08 -20.11
C GLY A 100 3.51 -10.13 -19.16
N VAL A 101 2.63 -9.31 -19.76
CA VAL A 101 1.93 -8.24 -19.05
C VAL A 101 0.59 -8.73 -18.52
N TYR A 102 0.35 -8.46 -17.25
CA TYR A 102 -0.88 -8.69 -16.52
C TYR A 102 -1.49 -7.37 -16.08
N PHE A 103 -2.80 -7.36 -15.88
CA PHE A 103 -3.55 -6.19 -15.43
C PHE A 103 -3.98 -6.38 -14.00
N PHE A 104 -3.78 -5.40 -13.13
CA PHE A 104 -4.29 -5.45 -11.77
C PHE A 104 -5.39 -4.42 -11.53
N VAL A 105 -6.29 -4.77 -10.64
CA VAL A 105 -7.27 -3.88 -10.02
C VAL A 105 -7.07 -3.99 -8.51
N LEU A 106 -6.65 -2.89 -7.90
CA LEU A 106 -6.43 -2.76 -6.47
C LEU A 106 -7.45 -1.78 -5.88
N SER A 107 -8.28 -2.27 -4.96
CA SER A 107 -9.18 -1.46 -4.17
C SER A 107 -8.68 -1.43 -2.73
N TYR A 108 -8.41 -0.25 -2.18
CA TYR A 108 -7.86 -0.13 -0.82
C TYR A 108 -8.41 1.11 -0.11
N ARG A 109 -8.31 1.15 1.21
CA ARG A 109 -8.73 2.32 2.02
C ARG A 109 -7.84 2.46 3.23
N PHE A 110 -7.33 3.66 3.48
CA PHE A 110 -6.67 4.01 4.73
C PHE A 110 -7.70 4.44 5.79
N LYS A 111 -7.31 4.40 7.06
CA LYS A 111 -8.17 4.84 8.16
C LYS A 111 -8.61 6.29 7.97
N GLY A 112 -9.92 6.50 7.95
CA GLY A 112 -10.52 7.84 7.77
C GLY A 112 -10.67 8.29 6.31
N ASP A 113 -10.10 7.56 5.35
CA ASP A 113 -10.19 7.88 3.93
C ASP A 113 -11.40 7.23 3.25
N LYS A 114 -11.72 7.68 2.03
CA LYS A 114 -12.61 6.97 1.13
C LYS A 114 -11.86 5.83 0.43
N THR A 115 -12.57 4.77 0.06
CA THR A 115 -12.01 3.69 -0.77
C THR A 115 -11.43 4.26 -2.07
N GLN A 116 -10.19 3.88 -2.36
CA GLN A 116 -9.44 4.23 -3.55
C GLN A 116 -9.41 3.04 -4.50
N LEU A 117 -9.43 3.31 -5.80
CA LEU A 117 -9.25 2.30 -6.84
C LEU A 117 -8.00 2.64 -7.65
N ARG A 118 -7.09 1.68 -7.78
CA ARG A 118 -5.90 1.76 -8.62
C ARG A 118 -5.94 0.62 -9.63
N THR A 119 -5.68 0.96 -10.87
CA THR A 119 -5.53 -0.01 -11.94
C THR A 119 -4.21 0.22 -12.63
N GLY A 120 -3.66 -0.83 -13.21
CA GLY A 120 -2.38 -0.75 -13.89
C GLY A 120 -1.94 -2.09 -14.41
N THR A 121 -0.66 -2.18 -14.72
CA THR A 121 -0.04 -3.39 -15.26
C THR A 121 1.15 -3.81 -14.43
N VAL A 122 1.36 -5.11 -14.34
CA VAL A 122 2.58 -5.73 -13.82
C VAL A 122 3.14 -6.69 -14.87
N THR A 123 4.46 -6.70 -15.03
CA THR A 123 5.14 -7.61 -15.95
C THR A 123 5.71 -8.81 -15.18
N LEU A 124 5.32 -10.01 -15.57
CA LEU A 124 5.92 -11.27 -15.14
C LEU A 124 7.06 -11.61 -16.12
N ILE A 125 8.28 -11.79 -15.60
CA ILE A 125 9.44 -12.22 -16.40
C ILE A 125 10.02 -13.49 -15.76
N ARG A 126 10.18 -14.56 -16.53
CA ARG A 126 10.96 -15.74 -16.15
C ARG A 126 12.23 -15.74 -16.99
N VAL A 127 13.37 -15.75 -16.30
CA VAL A 127 14.67 -15.86 -16.95
C VAL A 127 14.97 -17.36 -17.02
N GLU A 128 15.05 -17.89 -18.24
CA GLU A 128 15.54 -19.26 -18.49
C GLU A 128 17.04 -19.38 -18.24
#